data_AF-A0A2J8LP08-F1
#
_entry.id   AF-A0A2J8LP08-F1
#
_cell.length_a   1.000
_cell.length_b   1.000
_cell.length_c   1.000
_cell.angle_alpha   90.00
_cell.angle_beta   90.00
_cell.angle_gamma   90.00
#
_symmetry.space_group_name_H-M   'P 1'
#
loop_
_entity.id
_entity.type
_entity.pdbx_description
1 polymer ?
#
loop_
_entity_poly.entity_id
_entity_poly.type
_entity_poly.pdbx_seq_one_letter_code
_entity_poly.pdbx_strand_id
1 'polypeptide(L)'
;MWPGNAWRAALFWVPRGRRAQSALAQLRGILEGELEGIRGAGTWKSERVITSRQGPHIRVDGVSGGPGTVIFPGLPLPHLSCCIHLLSFTSGILNFCANNYLGLSSHPEVIQAGLQALEQFGAGLSSVRFICGTQSIHKNLEAKIARFHQREDAILYPSCFDANAGLFESRALVQPG
;
A
#
# COMPACT_ATOMS: atom_id res chain seq x y z
N MET A 1 25.11 12.74 12.56
CA MET A 1 25.97 12.42 11.40
C MET A 1 26.18 10.91 11.39
N TRP A 2 25.28 10.19 10.71
CA TRP A 2 25.34 8.72 10.61
C TRP A 2 26.46 8.37 9.62
N PRO A 3 27.47 7.57 9.97
CA PRO A 3 28.50 7.23 9.01
C PRO A 3 27.83 6.39 7.91
N GLY A 4 27.86 6.92 6.69
CA GLY A 4 27.54 6.15 5.49
C GLY A 4 28.35 4.87 5.49
N ASN A 5 27.85 3.83 4.83
CA ASN A 5 28.52 2.55 4.53
C ASN A 5 28.09 1.33 5.37
N ALA A 6 27.28 1.45 6.42
CA ALA A 6 26.86 0.29 7.23
C ALA A 6 26.08 -0.79 6.42
N TRP A 7 25.36 -0.39 5.38
CA TRP A 7 24.66 -1.29 4.46
C TRP A 7 25.58 -2.07 3.50
N ARG A 8 26.84 -1.63 3.29
CA ARG A 8 27.80 -2.38 2.47
C ARG A 8 28.32 -3.64 3.18
N ALA A 9 28.29 -3.68 4.50
CA ALA A 9 28.71 -4.85 5.27
C ALA A 9 27.69 -6.00 5.20
N ALA A 10 26.41 -5.71 4.97
CA ALA A 10 25.37 -6.75 4.82
C ALA A 10 25.53 -7.57 3.52
N LEU A 11 26.17 -7.01 2.48
CA LEU A 11 26.47 -7.71 1.22
C LEU A 11 27.60 -8.75 1.36
N PHE A 12 28.35 -8.76 2.48
CA PHE A 12 29.39 -9.76 2.74
C PHE A 12 28.85 -11.10 3.25
N TRP A 13 27.58 -11.18 3.62
CA TRP A 13 26.92 -12.41 4.08
C TRP A 13 26.07 -13.07 2.98
N VAL A 14 26.49 -12.98 1.72
CA VAL A 14 25.99 -13.90 0.68
C VAL A 14 26.84 -15.17 0.77
N PRO A 15 26.29 -16.35 1.08
CA PRO A 15 27.08 -17.57 1.20
C PRO A 15 27.78 -17.88 -0.14
N ARG A 16 29.10 -17.71 -0.20
CA ARG A 16 29.94 -17.95 -1.40
C ARG A 16 30.29 -19.43 -1.60
N GLY A 17 29.38 -20.33 -1.25
CA GLY A 17 29.53 -21.77 -1.49
C GLY A 17 28.84 -22.19 -2.79
N ARG A 18 29.47 -23.05 -3.60
CA ARG A 18 28.88 -23.60 -4.84
C ARG A 18 27.46 -24.17 -4.64
N ARG A 19 27.17 -24.75 -3.46
CA ARG A 19 25.84 -25.26 -3.09
C ARG A 19 24.79 -24.17 -2.82
N ALA A 20 25.19 -23.03 -2.25
CA ALA A 20 24.28 -21.90 -2.04
C ALA A 20 23.97 -21.19 -3.37
N GLN A 21 24.97 -21.12 -4.26
CA GLN A 21 24.77 -20.64 -5.64
C GLN A 21 23.83 -21.55 -6.45
N SER A 22 23.92 -22.88 -6.29
CA SER A 22 23.01 -23.80 -6.97
C SER A 22 21.58 -23.73 -6.42
N ALA A 23 21.40 -23.59 -5.11
CA ALA A 23 20.07 -23.43 -4.50
C ALA A 23 19.39 -22.11 -4.93
N LEU A 24 20.14 -21.01 -4.98
CA LEU A 24 19.64 -19.73 -5.50
C LEU A 24 19.28 -19.82 -6.99
N ALA A 25 20.07 -20.53 -7.80
CA ALA A 25 19.77 -20.74 -9.21
C ALA A 25 18.49 -21.58 -9.42
N GLN A 26 18.29 -22.61 -8.60
CA GLN A 26 17.06 -23.41 -8.63
C GLN A 26 15.83 -22.59 -8.24
N LEU A 27 15.91 -21.81 -7.14
CA LEU A 27 14.83 -20.92 -6.73
C LEU A 27 14.51 -19.90 -7.82
N ARG A 28 15.54 -19.32 -8.46
CA ARG A 28 15.37 -18.39 -9.57
C ARG A 28 14.60 -19.01 -10.73
N GLY A 29 14.94 -20.25 -11.12
CA GLY A 29 14.24 -20.97 -12.18
C GLY A 29 12.76 -21.21 -11.86
N ILE A 30 12.43 -21.57 -10.61
CA ILE A 30 11.04 -21.72 -10.16
C ILE A 30 10.31 -20.39 -10.26
N LEU A 31 10.90 -19.31 -9.72
CA LEU A 31 10.28 -17.98 -9.76
C LEU A 31 10.06 -17.48 -11.19
N GLU A 32 11.04 -17.69 -12.08
CA GLU A 32 10.91 -17.32 -13.50
C GLU A 32 9.77 -18.09 -14.18
N GLY A 33 9.65 -19.39 -13.92
CA GLY A 33 8.54 -20.21 -14.42
C GLY A 33 7.16 -19.74 -13.93
N GLU A 34 7.03 -19.41 -12.64
CA GLU A 34 5.77 -18.85 -12.09
C GLU A 34 5.45 -17.48 -12.69
N LEU A 35 6.45 -16.61 -12.87
CA LEU A 35 6.27 -15.29 -13.49
C LEU A 35 5.86 -15.42 -14.97
N GLU A 36 6.43 -16.37 -15.70
CA GLU A 36 6.00 -16.71 -17.06
C GLU A 36 4.57 -17.23 -17.09
N GLY A 37 4.18 -18.07 -16.13
CA GLY A 37 2.80 -18.52 -15.95
C GLY A 37 1.82 -17.37 -15.74
N ILE A 38 2.15 -16.42 -14.86
CA ILE A 38 1.35 -15.21 -14.60
C ILE A 38 1.25 -14.34 -15.86
N ARG A 39 2.35 -14.19 -16.62
CA ARG A 39 2.35 -13.44 -17.89
C ARG A 39 1.51 -14.13 -18.96
N GLY A 40 1.65 -15.45 -19.09
CA GLY A 40 0.89 -16.27 -20.05
C GLY A 40 -0.61 -16.29 -19.75
N ALA A 41 -0.99 -16.27 -18.48
CA ALA A 41 -2.38 -16.16 -18.03
C ALA A 41 -2.96 -14.74 -18.20
N GLY A 42 -2.14 -13.74 -18.58
CA GLY A 42 -2.53 -12.34 -18.68
C GLY A 42 -2.80 -11.66 -17.33
N THR A 43 -2.60 -12.34 -16.20
CA THR A 43 -2.85 -11.78 -14.85
C THR A 43 -1.68 -10.92 -14.33
N TRP A 44 -0.64 -10.75 -15.15
CA TRP A 44 0.46 -9.85 -14.88
C TRP A 44 -0.03 -8.41 -14.65
N LYS A 45 0.28 -7.86 -13.47
CA LYS A 45 -0.05 -6.48 -13.12
C LYS A 45 1.18 -5.59 -13.24
N SER A 46 1.12 -4.63 -14.13
CA SER A 46 2.10 -3.54 -14.19
C SER A 46 1.53 -2.32 -13.47
N GLU A 47 2.29 -1.78 -12.52
CA GLU A 47 1.89 -0.58 -11.80
C GLU A 47 2.01 0.66 -12.68
N ARG A 48 1.14 1.64 -12.46
CA ARG A 48 1.24 2.97 -13.04
C ARG A 48 1.57 3.98 -11.96
N VAL A 49 2.47 4.90 -12.28
CA VAL A 49 2.98 5.90 -11.34
C VAL A 49 2.16 7.17 -11.42
N ILE A 50 1.40 7.47 -10.36
CA ILE A 50 0.70 8.75 -10.22
C ILE A 50 1.70 9.80 -9.73
N THR A 51 1.81 10.92 -10.43
CA THR A 51 2.79 12.00 -10.16
C THR A 51 2.16 13.27 -9.58
N SER A 52 0.84 13.29 -9.39
CA SER A 52 0.10 14.39 -8.76
C SER A 52 -0.40 14.02 -7.36
N ARG A 53 -0.96 15.01 -6.64
CA ARG A 53 -1.79 14.74 -5.47
C ARG A 53 -3.02 13.92 -5.87
N GLN A 54 -3.60 13.21 -4.89
CA GLN A 54 -4.81 12.43 -5.11
C GLN A 54 -6.04 13.33 -5.23
N GLY A 55 -6.89 13.07 -6.21
CA GLY A 55 -8.09 13.87 -6.45
C GLY A 55 -8.85 13.42 -7.70
N PRO A 56 -9.91 14.15 -8.07
CA PRO A 56 -10.68 13.86 -9.28
C PRO A 56 -9.83 13.98 -10.55
N HIS A 57 -8.84 14.88 -10.55
CA HIS A 57 -7.87 15.05 -11.63
C HIS A 57 -6.49 14.59 -11.16
N ILE A 58 -5.89 13.66 -11.89
CA ILE A 58 -4.55 13.14 -11.61
C ILE A 58 -3.62 13.22 -12.83
N ARG A 59 -2.31 13.17 -12.58
CA ARG A 59 -1.30 12.96 -13.61
C ARG A 59 -0.65 11.60 -13.40
N VAL A 60 -0.45 10.88 -14.50
CA VAL A 60 0.18 9.56 -14.53
C VAL A 60 1.38 9.63 -15.46
N ASP A 61 2.49 9.06 -15.03
CA ASP A 61 3.71 9.02 -15.84
C ASP A 61 3.48 8.29 -17.17
N GLY A 62 4.02 8.84 -18.25
CA GLY A 62 3.86 8.31 -19.61
C GLY A 62 2.52 8.59 -20.30
N VAL A 63 1.60 9.37 -19.72
CA VAL A 63 0.34 9.79 -20.37
C VAL A 63 0.39 11.28 -20.69
N SER A 64 0.50 11.63 -21.98
CA SER A 64 0.44 13.01 -22.46
C SER A 64 -1.01 13.41 -22.79
N GLY A 65 -1.45 14.54 -22.23
CA GLY A 65 -2.82 15.06 -22.35
C GLY A 65 -3.15 15.59 -23.75
N GLY A 66 -3.54 14.70 -24.65
CA GLY A 66 -4.37 15.03 -25.80
C GLY A 66 -5.85 14.73 -25.51
N PRO A 67 -6.81 15.39 -26.19
CA PRO A 67 -8.21 15.00 -26.13
C PRO A 67 -8.36 13.61 -26.75
N GLY A 68 -8.58 12.61 -25.91
CA GLY A 68 -8.74 11.23 -26.33
C GLY A 68 -9.09 10.33 -25.16
N THR A 69 -9.93 9.32 -25.40
CA THR A 69 -10.07 8.21 -24.45
C THR A 69 -8.73 7.50 -24.38
N VAL A 70 -8.07 7.53 -23.23
CA VAL A 70 -6.91 6.66 -23.01
C VAL A 70 -7.49 5.28 -22.76
N ILE A 71 -7.69 4.53 -23.86
CA ILE A 71 -8.01 3.12 -23.79
C ILE A 71 -6.72 2.44 -23.36
N PHE A 72 -6.69 2.04 -22.09
CA PHE A 72 -5.57 1.25 -21.60
C PHE A 72 -5.67 -0.12 -22.24
N PRO A 73 -4.62 -0.58 -22.96
CA PRO A 73 -4.57 -1.97 -23.38
C PRO A 73 -4.39 -2.84 -22.13
N GLY A 74 -5.51 -3.29 -21.57
CA GLY A 74 -5.59 -4.27 -20.49
C GLY A 74 -6.22 -5.54 -21.04
N LEU A 75 -5.34 -6.51 -21.34
CA LEU A 75 -5.58 -7.91 -21.71
C LEU A 75 -6.35 -8.20 -23.02
N PRO A 76 -5.88 -9.18 -23.82
CA PRO A 76 -6.70 -9.87 -24.81
C PRO A 76 -7.55 -10.95 -24.11
N LEU A 77 -8.43 -10.57 -23.18
CA LEU A 77 -9.42 -11.50 -22.63
C LEU A 77 -10.84 -10.94 -22.87
N PRO A 78 -11.65 -11.56 -23.75
CA PRO A 78 -12.90 -10.98 -24.25
C PRO A 78 -14.04 -10.88 -23.22
N HIS A 79 -13.85 -11.26 -21.96
CA HIS A 79 -14.95 -11.36 -20.98
C HIS A 79 -14.69 -10.75 -19.59
N LEU A 80 -13.49 -10.24 -19.30
CA LEU A 80 -13.14 -9.62 -18.00
C LEU A 80 -12.19 -8.43 -18.17
N SER A 81 -12.45 -7.62 -19.20
CA SER A 81 -11.72 -6.36 -19.36
C SER A 81 -12.20 -5.38 -18.28
N CYS A 82 -11.51 -5.35 -17.14
CA CYS A 82 -11.58 -4.25 -16.19
C CYS A 82 -10.84 -3.05 -16.82
N CYS A 83 -11.34 -2.57 -17.96
CA CYS A 83 -10.92 -1.34 -18.57
C CYS A 83 -11.36 -0.21 -17.64
N ILE A 84 -10.43 0.32 -16.86
CA ILE A 84 -10.65 1.58 -16.18
C ILE A 84 -10.63 2.65 -17.27
N HIS A 85 -11.79 3.04 -17.77
CA HIS A 85 -11.91 4.14 -18.71
C HIS A 85 -11.51 5.43 -17.97
N LEU A 86 -10.34 5.96 -18.29
CA LEU A 86 -9.93 7.28 -17.82
C LEU A 86 -10.03 8.26 -18.99
N LEU A 87 -10.74 9.36 -18.77
CA LEU A 87 -10.89 10.44 -19.75
C LEU A 87 -9.68 11.36 -19.63
N SER A 88 -8.95 11.56 -20.73
CA SER A 88 -7.79 12.46 -20.79
C SER A 88 -8.21 13.82 -21.32
N PHE A 89 -7.85 14.86 -20.58
CA PHE A 89 -8.04 16.27 -20.93
C PHE A 89 -6.67 16.95 -20.98
N THR A 90 -6.62 18.15 -21.57
CA THR A 90 -5.41 18.99 -21.64
C THR A 90 -4.81 19.33 -20.26
N SER A 91 -5.58 19.17 -19.18
CA SER A 91 -5.18 19.43 -17.79
C SER A 91 -4.84 18.17 -16.96
N GLY A 92 -5.01 16.95 -17.51
CA GLY A 92 -4.76 15.69 -16.80
C GLY A 92 -5.81 14.61 -17.07
N ILE A 93 -5.84 13.59 -16.21
CA ILE A 93 -6.71 12.41 -16.33
C ILE A 93 -7.77 12.45 -15.21
N LEU A 94 -9.02 12.11 -15.52
CA LEU A 94 -10.05 11.91 -14.50
C LEU A 94 -9.93 10.54 -13.81
N ASN A 95 -9.84 10.53 -12.48
CA ASN A 95 -9.66 9.31 -11.68
C ASN A 95 -11.00 8.71 -11.22
N PHE A 96 -11.38 7.57 -11.79
CA PHE A 96 -12.60 6.82 -11.43
C PHE A 96 -12.32 5.54 -10.63
N CYS A 97 -11.07 5.25 -10.27
CA CYS A 97 -10.69 4.00 -9.61
C CYS A 97 -10.04 4.21 -8.23
N ALA A 98 -10.19 5.39 -7.63
CA ALA A 98 -9.71 5.65 -6.27
C ALA A 98 -10.76 5.32 -5.21
N ASN A 99 -10.31 4.72 -4.10
CA ASN A 99 -11.12 4.53 -2.89
C ASN A 99 -11.25 5.81 -2.05
N ASN A 100 -10.92 6.98 -2.60
CA ASN A 100 -11.01 8.29 -1.95
C ASN A 100 -12.39 8.90 -2.17
N TYR A 101 -13.44 8.21 -1.71
CA TYR A 101 -14.84 8.51 -2.04
C TYR A 101 -15.28 9.93 -1.67
N LEU A 102 -14.84 10.44 -0.52
CA LEU A 102 -15.20 11.76 -0.01
C LEU A 102 -14.16 12.83 -0.34
N GLY A 103 -13.08 12.49 -1.07
CA GLY A 103 -12.02 13.45 -1.39
C GLY A 103 -11.11 13.83 -0.21
N LEU A 104 -11.24 13.18 0.95
CA LEU A 104 -10.55 13.57 2.18
C LEU A 104 -9.03 13.43 2.13
N SER A 105 -8.48 12.59 1.24
CA SER A 105 -7.02 12.40 1.13
C SER A 105 -6.24 13.66 0.74
N SER A 106 -6.89 14.70 0.20
CA SER A 106 -6.26 15.99 -0.10
C SER A 106 -7.04 17.18 0.48
N HIS A 107 -7.88 16.92 1.49
CA HIS A 107 -8.62 17.98 2.17
C HIS A 107 -7.66 18.86 2.99
N PRO A 108 -7.71 20.21 2.88
CA PRO A 108 -6.77 21.10 3.54
C PRO A 108 -6.66 20.89 5.05
N GLU A 109 -7.79 20.71 5.74
CA GLU A 109 -7.80 20.48 7.19
C GLU A 109 -7.13 19.16 7.60
N VAL A 110 -7.28 18.10 6.78
CA VAL A 110 -6.65 16.79 7.04
C VAL A 110 -5.15 16.89 6.88
N ILE A 111 -4.69 17.60 5.83
CA ILE A 111 -3.27 17.85 5.60
C ILE A 111 -2.67 18.65 6.77
N GLN A 112 -3.34 19.73 7.19
CA GLN A 112 -2.86 20.57 8.29
C GLN A 112 -2.81 19.81 9.62
N ALA A 113 -3.84 19.03 9.95
CA ALA A 113 -3.83 18.17 11.14
C ALA A 113 -2.69 17.13 11.08
N GLY A 114 -2.38 16.59 9.90
CA GLY A 114 -1.25 15.68 9.69
C GLY A 114 0.11 16.35 9.94
N LEU A 115 0.31 17.58 9.43
CA LEU A 115 1.53 18.35 9.67
C LEU A 115 1.72 18.66 11.16
N GLN A 116 0.67 19.12 11.84
CA GLN A 116 0.70 19.39 13.28
C GLN A 116 1.00 18.13 14.09
N ALA A 117 0.43 16.98 13.71
CA ALA A 117 0.72 15.73 14.37
C ALA A 117 2.19 15.31 14.23
N LEU A 118 2.79 15.52 13.05
CA LEU A 118 4.23 15.26 12.84
C LEU A 118 5.11 16.14 13.73
N GLU A 119 4.77 17.43 13.87
CA GLU A 119 5.49 18.36 14.74
C GLU A 119 5.36 17.98 16.23
N GLN A 120 4.16 17.59 16.67
CA GLN A 120 3.87 17.32 18.08
C GLN A 120 4.33 15.93 18.53
N PHE A 121 4.15 14.90 17.70
CA PHE A 121 4.31 13.50 18.09
C PHE A 121 5.53 12.82 17.44
N GLY A 122 6.14 13.46 16.45
CA GLY A 122 7.23 12.91 15.64
C GLY A 122 6.73 12.00 14.50
N ALA A 123 7.67 11.50 13.69
CA ALA A 123 7.36 10.70 12.52
C ALA A 123 7.01 9.22 12.82
N GLY A 124 7.35 8.73 14.02
CA GLY A 124 7.13 7.33 14.40
C GLY A 124 7.58 7.04 15.84
N LEU A 125 7.17 5.87 16.34
CA LEU A 125 7.36 5.48 17.74
C LEU A 125 8.40 4.39 17.96
N SER A 126 8.83 3.72 16.88
CA SER A 126 9.83 2.64 16.92
C SER A 126 9.57 1.56 17.98
N SER A 127 8.29 1.34 18.31
CA SER A 127 7.87 0.45 19.39
C SER A 127 6.41 0.01 19.22
N VAL A 128 6.05 -1.10 19.85
CA VAL A 128 4.68 -1.61 19.89
C VAL A 128 3.87 -0.94 20.99
N ARG A 129 2.53 -1.02 20.89
CA ARG A 129 1.58 -0.35 21.78
C ARG A 129 1.84 -0.57 23.28
N PHE A 130 2.15 -1.80 23.69
CA PHE A 130 2.30 -2.17 25.11
C PHE A 130 3.64 -1.72 25.73
N ILE A 131 4.71 -1.55 24.96
CA ILE A 131 6.04 -1.18 25.50
C ILE A 131 6.12 0.34 25.66
N CYS A 132 6.19 1.06 24.55
CA CYS A 132 6.24 2.53 24.54
C CYS A 132 5.66 3.15 23.26
N GLY A 133 4.84 2.38 22.51
CA GLY A 133 4.22 2.81 21.27
C GLY A 133 2.81 3.41 21.41
N THR A 134 2.35 3.75 22.62
CA THR A 134 1.03 4.37 22.82
C THR A 134 1.15 5.83 23.21
N GLN A 135 0.69 6.73 22.34
CA GLN A 135 0.56 8.17 22.60
C GLN A 135 -0.91 8.58 22.76
N SER A 136 -1.15 9.77 23.32
CA SER A 136 -2.50 10.34 23.51
C SER A 136 -3.33 10.40 22.22
N ILE A 137 -2.70 10.66 21.06
CA ILE A 137 -3.38 10.66 19.75
C ILE A 137 -4.05 9.31 19.42
N HIS A 138 -3.45 8.19 19.83
CA HIS A 138 -4.01 6.85 19.61
C HIS A 138 -5.30 6.66 20.44
N LYS A 139 -5.25 6.95 21.74
CA LYS A 139 -6.42 6.85 22.63
C LYS A 139 -7.53 7.80 22.24
N ASN A 140 -7.19 9.02 21.81
CA ASN A 140 -8.17 9.98 21.31
C ASN A 140 -8.85 9.49 20.02
N LEU A 141 -8.11 8.86 19.11
CA LEU A 141 -8.67 8.28 17.88
C LEU A 141 -9.54 7.06 18.18
N GLU A 142 -9.09 6.13 19.04
CA GLU A 142 -9.88 4.98 19.52
C GLU A 142 -11.22 5.44 20.10
N ALA A 143 -11.21 6.41 21.01
CA ALA A 143 -12.44 6.94 21.61
C ALA A 143 -13.36 7.66 20.61
N LYS A 144 -12.82 8.27 19.54
CA LYS A 144 -13.63 8.88 18.47
C LYS A 144 -14.27 7.82 17.58
N ILE A 145 -13.53 6.77 17.24
CA ILE A 145 -14.03 5.63 16.43
C ILE A 145 -15.11 4.87 17.20
N ALA A 146 -14.88 4.56 18.48
CA ALA A 146 -15.87 3.90 19.34
C ALA A 146 -17.18 4.69 19.41
N ARG A 147 -17.09 6.01 19.60
CA ARG A 147 -18.26 6.92 19.57
C ARG A 147 -18.97 6.93 18.22
N PHE A 148 -18.21 7.01 17.13
CA PHE A 148 -18.77 7.02 15.77
C PHE A 148 -19.55 5.74 15.46
N HIS A 149 -19.06 4.58 15.90
CA HIS A 149 -19.71 3.28 15.70
C HIS A 149 -20.70 2.88 16.80
N GLN A 150 -20.89 3.72 17.84
CA GLN A 150 -21.72 3.41 19.00
C GLN A 150 -21.31 2.07 19.63
N ARG A 151 -20.02 1.96 19.96
CA ARG A 151 -19.39 0.81 20.64
C ARG A 151 -18.70 1.28 21.92
N GLU A 152 -18.47 0.34 22.83
CA GLU A 152 -17.83 0.62 24.12
C GLU A 152 -16.37 1.06 23.97
N ASP A 153 -15.63 0.38 23.09
CA ASP A 153 -14.22 0.69 22.82
C ASP A 153 -13.86 0.39 21.35
N ALA A 154 -12.70 0.86 20.93
CA ALA A 154 -12.10 0.55 19.63
C ALA A 154 -10.58 0.34 19.78
N ILE A 155 -10.01 -0.52 18.94
CA ILE A 155 -8.58 -0.79 18.90
C ILE A 155 -8.02 -0.48 17.51
N LEU A 156 -6.86 0.17 17.45
CA LEU A 156 -6.20 0.53 16.20
C LEU A 156 -5.26 -0.58 15.71
N TYR A 157 -5.32 -0.84 14.41
CA TYR A 157 -4.39 -1.66 13.64
C TYR A 157 -3.77 -0.83 12.51
N PRO A 158 -2.58 -1.20 11.98
CA PRO A 158 -1.95 -0.48 10.87
C PRO A 158 -2.79 -0.47 9.58
N SER A 159 -3.58 -1.52 9.35
CA SER A 159 -4.54 -1.61 8.26
C SER A 159 -5.77 -2.44 8.65
N CYS A 160 -6.85 -2.32 7.87
CA CYS A 160 -8.03 -3.18 8.04
C CYS A 160 -7.72 -4.65 7.68
N PHE A 161 -6.72 -4.91 6.84
CA PHE A 161 -6.25 -6.27 6.56
C PHE A 161 -5.67 -6.90 7.83
N ASP A 162 -4.81 -6.18 8.55
CA ASP A 162 -4.23 -6.65 9.83
C ASP A 162 -5.30 -6.80 10.92
N ALA A 163 -6.28 -5.90 10.96
CA ALA A 163 -7.39 -6.00 11.89
C ALA A 163 -8.21 -7.29 11.67
N ASN A 164 -8.53 -7.61 10.41
CA ASN A 164 -9.28 -8.82 10.07
C ASN A 164 -8.45 -10.07 10.35
N ALA A 165 -7.18 -10.11 9.91
CA ALA A 165 -6.28 -11.24 10.16
C ALA A 165 -6.13 -11.47 11.68
N GLY A 166 -5.77 -10.42 12.42
CA GLY A 166 -5.58 -10.50 13.87
C GLY A 166 -6.85 -10.89 14.63
N LEU A 167 -8.04 -10.49 14.18
CA LEU A 167 -9.30 -10.88 14.81
C LEU A 167 -9.68 -12.34 14.54
N PHE A 168 -9.64 -12.78 13.29
CA PHE A 168 -10.10 -14.12 12.92
C PHE A 168 -9.08 -15.20 13.24
N GLU A 169 -7.78 -14.94 13.05
CA GLU A 169 -6.72 -15.89 13.41
C GLU A 169 -6.68 -16.12 14.92
N SER A 170 -6.75 -15.05 15.72
CA SER A 170 -6.77 -15.20 17.18
C SER A 170 -8.00 -15.95 17.67
N ARG A 171 -9.18 -15.74 17.04
CA ARG A 171 -10.40 -16.50 17.38
C ARG A 171 -10.36 -17.95 16.92
N ALA A 172 -9.71 -18.27 15.81
CA ALA A 172 -9.58 -19.66 15.34
C ALA A 172 -8.70 -20.52 16.26
N LEU A 173 -7.74 -19.90 16.95
CA LEU A 173 -6.85 -20.57 17.93
C LEU A 173 -7.49 -20.73 19.31
N VAL A 174 -8.50 -19.92 19.64
CA VAL A 174 -9.32 -20.08 20.86
C VAL A 174 -10.53 -20.93 20.49
N GLN A 175 -10.33 -22.23 20.32
CA GLN A 175 -11.48 -23.13 20.26
C GLN A 175 -12.18 -23.13 21.63
N PRO A 176 -13.52 -23.04 21.68
CA PRO A 176 -14.24 -23.23 22.92
C PRO A 176 -14.03 -24.68 23.38
N GLY A 177 -13.38 -24.83 24.53
CA GLY A 177 -13.44 -26.05 25.33
C GLY A 177 -14.75 -26.13 26.10
#